data_AF-A0A257GXU5-F1
#
_entry.id   AF-A0A257GXU5-F1
#
_cell.length_a   1.000
_cell.length_b   1.000
_cell.length_c   1.000
_cell.angle_alpha   90.00
_cell.angle_beta   90.00
_cell.angle_gamma   90.00
#
_symmetry.space_group_name_H-M   'P 1'
#
loop_
_entity.id
_entity.type
_entity.pdbx_description
1 polymer ?
#
loop_
_entity_poly.entity_id
_entity_poly.type
_entity_poly.pdbx_seq_one_letter_code
_entity_poly.pdbx_strand_id
1 'polypeptide(L)'
;MTLKLEQINAASVAQFVALLDGTYEHSPWIAERAALLRPFASLVQLKQSLAQVVRESGRELQLGLIRAHPELAGKAMVSKTLTAESTNEQSKAGLTDCTPAEFAKIQQLNADYNARFGFPFILAVRGPRGLGLPKAEIIASFERRLHNHPDFELAECLRNIHRIAEIRLNDKFGHMPALGNQVWDWAERLSTNSDPGYAERGELTVTYLTDAHRACAQRLAHWMKSDCGFDDVEIDAVGNVVGIYHGADRSAKRLLTGSHYDTVRNGGKYDGRLGILVPMACVRELHAQGRRLPFGVEVVGFAEEEGQRYKAVFLGSGALTGHFDMAWLDQKDA
;
A
#
# COMPACT_ATOMS: atom_id res chain seq x y z
N MET A 1 7.24 2.11 26.83
CA MET A 1 8.12 0.92 26.73
C MET A 1 7.75 0.19 25.45
N THR A 2 8.74 -0.19 24.65
CA THR A 2 8.51 -0.90 23.39
C THR A 2 8.09 -2.34 23.65
N LEU A 3 6.97 -2.76 23.09
CA LEU A 3 6.44 -4.12 23.21
C LEU A 3 7.24 -5.11 22.36
N LYS A 4 7.35 -6.34 22.85
CA LYS A 4 7.90 -7.48 22.13
C LYS A 4 6.84 -8.54 21.86
N LEU A 5 6.96 -9.28 20.76
CA LEU A 5 5.98 -10.29 20.36
C LEU A 5 5.89 -11.44 21.35
N GLU A 6 7.00 -11.80 22.00
CA GLU A 6 7.04 -12.85 23.02
C GLU A 6 6.19 -12.47 24.24
N GLN A 7 6.20 -11.19 24.62
CA GLN A 7 5.36 -10.67 25.72
C GLN A 7 3.89 -10.81 25.36
N ILE A 8 3.53 -10.47 24.12
CA ILE A 8 2.16 -10.62 23.60
C ILE A 8 1.74 -12.08 23.59
N ASN A 9 2.61 -13.00 23.17
CA ASN A 9 2.28 -14.43 23.11
C ASN A 9 2.15 -15.07 24.49
N ALA A 10 2.92 -14.60 25.49
CA ALA A 10 2.91 -15.15 26.85
C ALA A 10 1.88 -14.49 27.79
N ALA A 11 1.34 -13.32 27.44
CA ALA A 11 0.42 -12.58 28.30
C ALA A 11 -0.89 -13.33 28.60
N SER A 12 -1.48 -13.12 29.79
CA SER A 12 -2.88 -13.47 30.02
C SER A 12 -3.80 -12.67 29.08
N VAL A 13 -5.08 -13.06 28.93
CA VAL A 13 -6.02 -12.30 28.08
C VAL A 13 -6.17 -10.86 28.57
N ALA A 14 -6.31 -10.65 29.89
CA ALA A 14 -6.42 -9.31 30.46
C ALA A 14 -5.16 -8.46 30.21
N GLN A 15 -3.98 -9.06 30.33
CA GLN A 15 -2.71 -8.39 30.01
C GLN A 15 -2.60 -8.07 28.51
N PHE A 16 -3.00 -9.00 27.63
CA PHE A 16 -3.00 -8.79 26.19
C PHE A 16 -3.86 -7.59 25.79
N VAL A 17 -5.08 -7.51 26.33
CA VAL A 17 -5.99 -6.38 26.09
C VAL A 17 -5.38 -5.08 26.59
N ALA A 18 -4.83 -5.07 27.81
CA ALA A 18 -4.18 -3.87 28.36
C ALA A 18 -2.95 -3.41 27.56
N LEU A 19 -2.13 -4.34 27.07
CA LEU A 19 -0.95 -4.02 26.24
C LEU A 19 -1.34 -3.42 24.89
N LEU A 20 -2.46 -3.86 24.32
CA LEU A 20 -2.98 -3.38 23.04
C LEU A 20 -4.03 -2.27 23.16
N ASP A 21 -4.24 -1.73 24.37
CA ASP A 21 -5.20 -0.66 24.60
C ASP A 21 -4.94 0.55 23.69
N GLY A 22 -6.01 1.21 23.26
CA GLY A 22 -5.95 2.33 22.30
C GLY A 22 -5.60 1.94 20.86
N THR A 23 -5.35 0.66 20.53
CA THR A 23 -5.07 0.26 19.13
C THR A 23 -6.28 0.49 18.22
N TYR A 24 -7.48 0.15 18.70
CA TYR A 24 -8.75 0.48 18.07
C TYR A 24 -9.56 1.33 19.05
N GLU A 25 -10.14 2.43 18.58
CA GLU A 25 -10.80 3.40 19.44
C GLU A 25 -11.96 2.76 20.23
N HIS A 26 -11.87 2.83 21.57
CA HIS A 26 -12.87 2.32 22.52
C HIS A 26 -13.43 0.91 22.20
N SER A 27 -12.61 0.02 21.63
CA SER A 27 -13.05 -1.28 21.10
C SER A 27 -12.20 -2.45 21.61
N PRO A 28 -12.19 -2.72 22.94
CA PRO A 28 -11.34 -3.78 23.53
C PRO A 28 -11.70 -5.19 23.05
N TRP A 29 -12.95 -5.42 22.64
CA TRP A 29 -13.46 -6.69 22.12
C TRP A 29 -12.62 -7.25 20.95
N ILE A 30 -11.95 -6.38 20.19
CA ILE A 30 -11.08 -6.79 19.08
C ILE A 30 -9.85 -7.50 19.62
N ALA A 31 -9.20 -6.92 20.65
CA ALA A 31 -8.05 -7.52 21.31
C ALA A 31 -8.46 -8.78 22.09
N GLU A 32 -9.61 -8.76 22.76
CA GLU A 32 -10.14 -9.93 23.50
C GLU A 32 -10.30 -11.15 22.58
N ARG A 33 -10.92 -10.97 21.41
CA ARG A 33 -11.10 -12.06 20.43
C ARG A 33 -9.79 -12.47 19.79
N ALA A 34 -8.92 -11.52 19.43
CA ALA A 34 -7.63 -11.82 18.82
C ALA A 34 -6.69 -12.57 19.79
N ALA A 35 -6.83 -12.38 21.10
CA ALA A 35 -6.04 -13.08 22.11
C ALA A 35 -6.17 -14.61 22.01
N LEU A 36 -7.28 -15.12 21.46
CA LEU A 36 -7.55 -16.54 21.23
C LEU A 36 -6.81 -17.12 20.00
N LEU A 37 -6.27 -16.26 19.13
CA LEU A 37 -5.57 -16.65 17.89
C LEU A 37 -4.05 -16.81 18.08
N ARG A 38 -3.56 -16.66 19.32
CA ARG A 38 -2.15 -16.82 19.67
C ARG A 38 -1.72 -18.30 19.64
N PRO A 39 -0.41 -18.57 19.45
CA PRO A 39 0.69 -17.60 19.31
C PRO A 39 0.81 -17.01 17.90
N PHE A 40 1.25 -15.76 17.83
CA PHE A 40 1.58 -15.09 16.57
C PHE A 40 3.06 -15.28 16.24
N ALA A 41 3.36 -15.68 15.01
CA ALA A 41 4.70 -15.83 14.45
C ALA A 41 5.36 -14.50 14.07
N SER A 42 4.57 -13.44 13.86
CA SER A 42 5.09 -12.11 13.53
C SER A 42 4.14 -10.99 13.95
N LEU A 43 4.68 -9.75 14.03
CA LEU A 43 3.86 -8.55 14.20
C LEU A 43 2.85 -8.38 13.04
N VAL A 44 3.21 -8.81 11.83
CA VAL A 44 2.30 -8.79 10.68
C VAL A 44 1.12 -9.74 10.92
N GLN A 45 1.36 -10.94 11.46
CA GLN A 45 0.27 -11.86 11.79
C GLN A 45 -0.64 -11.29 12.87
N LEU A 46 -0.10 -10.67 13.93
CA LEU A 46 -0.92 -9.98 14.94
C LEU A 46 -1.83 -8.91 14.31
N LYS A 47 -1.28 -8.06 13.44
CA LYS A 47 -2.05 -7.02 12.72
C LYS A 47 -3.17 -7.64 11.87
N GLN A 48 -2.84 -8.69 11.10
CA GLN A 48 -3.80 -9.40 10.26
C GLN A 48 -4.92 -10.06 11.08
N SER A 49 -4.58 -10.70 12.19
CA SER A 49 -5.55 -11.32 13.09
C SER A 49 -6.51 -10.30 13.70
N LEU A 50 -6.01 -9.13 14.12
CA LEU A 50 -6.87 -8.05 14.60
C LEU A 50 -7.81 -7.53 13.49
N ALA A 51 -7.30 -7.34 12.27
CA ALA A 51 -8.12 -6.91 11.14
C ALA A 51 -9.17 -7.97 10.73
N GLN A 52 -8.80 -9.25 10.81
CA GLN A 52 -9.70 -10.37 10.55
C GLN A 52 -10.85 -10.41 11.56
N VAL A 53 -10.56 -10.24 12.85
CA VAL A 53 -11.57 -10.16 13.91
C VAL A 53 -12.63 -9.09 13.61
N VAL A 54 -12.22 -7.92 13.10
CA VAL A 54 -13.15 -6.86 12.70
C VAL A 54 -13.92 -7.22 11.43
N ARG A 55 -13.25 -7.83 10.44
CA ARG A 55 -13.89 -8.25 9.19
C ARG A 55 -15.00 -9.27 9.43
N GLU A 56 -14.79 -10.16 10.40
CA GLU A 56 -15.70 -11.26 10.74
C GLU A 56 -16.69 -10.90 11.87
N SER A 57 -16.64 -9.68 12.43
CA SER A 57 -17.51 -9.30 13.56
C SER A 57 -18.95 -8.98 13.19
N GLY A 58 -19.27 -8.89 11.90
CA GLY A 58 -20.58 -8.48 11.40
C GLY A 58 -20.79 -6.97 11.40
N ARG A 59 -21.81 -6.53 10.65
CA ARG A 59 -22.02 -5.11 10.30
C ARG A 59 -22.26 -4.20 11.52
N GLU A 60 -23.00 -4.67 12.53
CA GLU A 60 -23.31 -3.87 13.72
C GLU A 60 -22.06 -3.53 14.54
N LEU A 61 -21.18 -4.51 14.78
CA LEU A 61 -19.92 -4.27 15.50
C LEU A 61 -18.96 -3.41 14.68
N GLN A 62 -18.95 -3.55 13.35
CA GLN A 62 -18.19 -2.66 12.46
C GLN A 62 -18.68 -1.22 12.52
N LEU A 63 -20.00 -1.00 12.47
CA LEU A 63 -20.59 0.35 12.62
C LEU A 63 -20.32 0.93 14.00
N GLY A 64 -20.43 0.12 15.05
CA GLY A 64 -20.07 0.52 16.41
C GLY A 64 -18.62 0.97 16.51
N LEU A 65 -17.69 0.23 15.92
CA LEU A 65 -16.27 0.59 15.83
C LEU A 65 -16.07 1.92 15.09
N ILE A 66 -16.72 2.13 13.93
CA ILE A 66 -16.61 3.39 13.19
C ILE A 66 -17.13 4.56 14.03
N ARG A 67 -18.29 4.40 14.67
CA ARG A 67 -18.92 5.45 15.50
C ARG A 67 -18.16 5.76 16.80
N ALA A 68 -17.34 4.83 17.28
CA ALA A 68 -16.47 5.06 18.42
C ALA A 68 -15.32 6.05 18.13
N HIS A 69 -15.00 6.28 16.84
CA HIS A 69 -13.94 7.21 16.47
C HIS A 69 -14.43 8.66 16.50
N PRO A 70 -13.62 9.60 17.04
CA PRO A 70 -13.96 11.01 17.04
C PRO A 70 -13.91 11.60 15.63
N GLU A 71 -14.77 12.57 15.36
CA GLU A 71 -14.75 13.33 14.11
C GLU A 71 -13.46 14.15 13.96
N LEU A 72 -13.01 14.29 12.70
CA LEU A 72 -11.91 15.18 12.36
C LEU A 72 -12.33 16.63 12.59
N ALA A 73 -11.48 17.38 13.32
CA ALA A 73 -11.77 18.73 13.76
C ALA A 73 -13.14 18.92 14.45
N GLY A 74 -13.65 17.85 15.07
CA GLY A 74 -14.97 17.82 15.70
C GLY A 74 -15.02 18.45 17.09
N LYS A 75 -16.19 18.38 17.73
CA LYS A 75 -16.42 18.95 19.08
C LYS A 75 -15.41 18.46 20.12
N ALA A 76 -15.05 17.18 20.08
CA ALA A 76 -14.07 16.59 20.99
C ALA A 76 -12.67 17.22 20.89
N MET A 77 -12.28 17.68 19.70
CA MET A 77 -11.03 18.43 19.51
C MET A 77 -11.12 19.82 20.14
N VAL A 78 -12.25 20.51 19.93
CA VAL A 78 -12.51 21.85 20.49
C VAL A 78 -12.56 21.80 22.02
N SER A 79 -13.19 20.77 22.59
CA SER A 79 -13.28 20.55 24.04
C SER A 79 -12.04 19.90 24.66
N LYS A 80 -11.01 19.53 23.86
CA LYS A 80 -9.81 18.82 24.32
C LYS A 80 -10.10 17.51 25.06
N THR A 81 -11.13 16.78 24.64
CA THR A 81 -11.56 15.49 25.23
C THR A 81 -11.20 14.28 24.37
N LEU A 82 -10.32 14.46 23.37
CA LEU A 82 -9.80 13.37 22.56
C LEU A 82 -8.88 12.44 23.38
N THR A 83 -8.80 11.17 22.98
CA THR A 83 -7.75 10.26 23.45
C THR A 83 -6.35 10.80 23.11
N ALA A 84 -5.32 10.33 23.83
CA ALA A 84 -3.95 10.77 23.60
C ALA A 84 -3.50 10.43 22.17
N GLU A 85 -3.89 9.26 21.67
CA GLU A 85 -3.66 8.79 20.30
C GLU A 85 -4.32 9.73 19.28
N SER A 86 -5.62 10.00 19.43
CA SER A 86 -6.38 10.87 18.51
C SER A 86 -5.85 12.32 18.50
N THR A 87 -5.41 12.82 19.65
CA THR A 87 -4.81 14.17 19.77
C THR A 87 -3.51 14.26 18.96
N ASN A 88 -2.62 13.27 19.10
CA ASN A 88 -1.35 13.20 18.38
C ASN A 88 -1.59 13.10 16.86
N GLU A 89 -2.55 12.27 16.46
CA GLU A 89 -2.91 12.06 15.05
C GLU A 89 -3.41 13.34 14.37
N GLN A 90 -4.38 14.05 14.97
CA GLN A 90 -4.94 15.26 14.39
C GLN A 90 -3.94 16.44 14.42
N SER A 91 -3.10 16.53 15.46
CA SER A 91 -2.04 17.55 15.53
C SER A 91 -0.99 17.35 14.43
N LYS A 92 -0.55 16.12 14.16
CA LYS A 92 0.41 15.83 13.07
C LYS A 92 -0.12 16.16 11.68
N ALA A 93 -1.44 16.14 11.50
CA ALA A 93 -2.09 16.55 10.25
C ALA A 93 -2.35 18.07 10.16
N GLY A 94 -1.94 18.84 11.18
CA GLY A 94 -2.16 20.28 11.25
C GLY A 94 -3.64 20.68 11.37
N LEU A 95 -4.52 19.76 11.78
CA LEU A 95 -5.95 20.02 11.96
C LEU A 95 -6.24 20.85 13.22
N THR A 96 -5.27 20.93 14.14
CA THR A 96 -5.32 21.84 15.29
C THR A 96 -5.08 23.30 14.90
N ASP A 97 -4.51 23.54 13.72
CA ASP A 97 -4.13 24.85 13.19
C ASP A 97 -4.88 25.15 11.86
N CYS A 98 -6.19 24.89 11.85
CA CYS A 98 -7.05 25.25 10.73
C CYS A 98 -7.37 26.75 10.73
N THR A 99 -7.40 27.36 9.54
CA THR A 99 -8.03 28.67 9.35
C THR A 99 -9.55 28.58 9.61
N PRO A 100 -10.22 29.69 9.94
CA PRO A 100 -11.67 29.68 10.15
C PRO A 100 -12.47 29.13 8.96
N ALA A 101 -12.01 29.40 7.72
CA ALA A 101 -12.65 28.90 6.50
C ALA A 101 -12.47 27.39 6.33
N GLU A 102 -11.27 26.86 6.57
CA GLU A 102 -11.01 25.41 6.54
C GLU A 102 -11.82 24.69 7.62
N PHE A 103 -11.88 25.24 8.83
CA PHE A 103 -12.66 24.67 9.92
C PHE A 103 -14.15 24.62 9.58
N ALA A 104 -14.72 25.72 9.07
CA ALA A 104 -16.11 25.76 8.62
C ALA A 104 -16.40 24.74 7.51
N LYS A 105 -15.47 24.59 6.55
CA LYS A 105 -15.58 23.60 5.48
C LYS A 105 -15.59 22.17 6.02
N ILE A 106 -14.69 21.84 6.95
CA ILE A 106 -14.65 20.50 7.57
C ILE A 106 -15.93 20.23 8.38
N GLN A 107 -16.45 21.22 9.10
CA GLN A 107 -17.72 21.10 9.84
C GLN A 107 -18.90 20.82 8.90
N GLN A 108 -18.99 21.52 7.77
CA GLN A 108 -20.01 21.25 6.76
C GLN A 108 -19.88 19.83 6.20
N LEU A 109 -18.66 19.41 5.84
CA LEU A 109 -18.41 18.06 5.33
C LEU A 109 -18.77 16.96 6.35
N ASN A 110 -18.46 17.16 7.63
CA ASN A 110 -18.89 16.25 8.70
C ASN A 110 -20.43 16.14 8.76
N ALA A 111 -21.15 17.26 8.66
CA ALA A 111 -22.60 17.26 8.67
C ALA A 111 -23.18 16.50 7.46
N ASP A 112 -22.71 16.81 6.25
CA ASP A 112 -23.18 16.19 5.01
C ASP A 112 -22.89 14.68 4.99
N TYR A 113 -21.70 14.29 5.46
CA TYR A 113 -21.27 12.90 5.52
C TYR A 113 -22.06 12.10 6.53
N ASN A 114 -22.28 12.63 7.74
CA ASN A 114 -23.13 11.98 8.73
C ASN A 114 -24.58 11.84 8.23
N ALA A 115 -25.12 12.87 7.58
CA ALA A 115 -26.46 12.82 7.01
C ALA A 115 -26.60 11.71 5.94
N ARG A 116 -25.55 11.49 5.13
CA ARG A 116 -25.55 10.48 4.07
C ARG A 116 -25.29 9.06 4.57
N PHE A 117 -24.32 8.87 5.46
CA PHE A 117 -23.81 7.54 5.82
C PHE A 117 -24.19 7.09 7.24
N GLY A 118 -24.55 8.00 8.15
CA GLY A 118 -24.95 7.68 9.52
C GLY A 118 -23.79 7.23 10.43
N PHE A 119 -22.55 7.59 10.06
CA PHE A 119 -21.32 7.36 10.83
C PHE A 119 -20.28 8.43 10.47
N PRO A 120 -19.27 8.68 11.34
CA PRO A 120 -18.26 9.71 11.11
C PRO A 120 -17.32 9.37 9.94
N PHE A 121 -16.76 10.39 9.31
CA PHE A 121 -15.70 10.24 8.31
C PHE A 121 -14.39 9.83 8.97
N ILE A 122 -13.81 8.72 8.50
CA ILE A 122 -12.54 8.21 9.02
C ILE A 122 -11.46 8.26 7.96
N LEU A 123 -10.32 8.86 8.32
CA LEU A 123 -9.12 8.90 7.51
C LEU A 123 -7.89 8.70 8.39
N ALA A 124 -6.94 7.90 7.95
CA ALA A 124 -5.65 7.76 8.63
C ALA A 124 -4.79 9.03 8.42
N VAL A 125 -5.07 10.08 9.18
CA VAL A 125 -4.53 11.44 8.98
C VAL A 125 -3.02 11.56 9.16
N ARG A 126 -2.36 10.59 9.81
CA ARG A 126 -0.90 10.48 9.85
C ARG A 126 -0.28 10.10 8.50
N GLY A 127 -1.09 9.72 7.51
CA GLY A 127 -0.65 9.37 6.17
C GLY A 127 0.16 8.07 6.13
N PRO A 128 0.56 7.64 4.93
CA PRO A 128 1.21 6.34 4.72
C PRO A 128 2.59 6.22 5.39
N ARG A 129 3.26 7.36 5.64
CA ARG A 129 4.60 7.43 6.28
C ARG A 129 4.56 7.87 7.73
N GLY A 130 3.37 8.10 8.30
CA GLY A 130 3.26 8.58 9.68
C GLY A 130 3.62 10.07 9.88
N LEU A 131 3.85 10.81 8.81
CA LEU A 131 4.33 12.21 8.78
C LEU A 131 3.19 13.25 8.83
N GLY A 132 1.94 12.82 8.68
CA GLY A 132 0.79 13.72 8.50
C GLY A 132 0.41 13.88 7.03
N LEU A 133 -0.88 13.83 6.73
CA LEU A 133 -1.43 14.23 5.44
C LEU A 133 -1.60 15.74 5.38
N PRO A 134 -1.29 16.40 4.25
CA PRO A 134 -1.65 17.80 4.05
C PRO A 134 -3.15 18.02 4.19
N LYS A 135 -3.56 19.13 4.82
CA LYS A 135 -4.98 19.49 5.00
C LYS A 135 -5.77 19.46 3.68
N ALA A 136 -5.16 19.93 2.59
CA ALA A 136 -5.77 19.92 1.27
C ALA A 136 -6.10 18.50 0.79
N GLU A 137 -5.22 17.52 1.04
CA GLU A 137 -5.47 16.11 0.70
C GLU A 137 -6.56 15.48 1.58
N ILE A 138 -6.64 15.89 2.85
CA ILE A 138 -7.70 15.45 3.76
C ILE A 138 -9.06 15.94 3.24
N ILE A 139 -9.17 17.24 2.94
CA ILE A 139 -10.40 17.84 2.42
C ILE A 139 -10.78 17.22 1.07
N ALA A 140 -9.84 17.08 0.14
CA ALA A 140 -10.09 16.46 -1.16
C ALA A 140 -10.54 14.99 -1.02
N SER A 141 -9.94 14.23 -0.10
CA SER A 141 -10.37 12.87 0.20
C SER A 141 -11.79 12.82 0.75
N PHE A 142 -12.13 13.78 1.62
CA PHE A 142 -13.46 13.91 2.21
C PHE A 142 -14.52 14.20 1.14
N GLU A 143 -14.28 15.22 0.31
CA GLU A 143 -15.17 15.61 -0.80
C GLU A 143 -15.38 14.46 -1.78
N ARG A 144 -14.31 13.80 -2.22
CA ARG A 144 -14.40 12.66 -3.13
C ARG A 144 -15.21 11.52 -2.53
N ARG A 145 -14.92 11.15 -1.28
CA ARG A 145 -15.56 10.00 -0.61
C ARG A 145 -17.02 10.26 -0.26
N LEU A 146 -17.43 11.52 -0.14
CA LEU A 146 -18.84 11.87 0.03
C LEU A 146 -19.72 11.34 -1.11
N HIS A 147 -19.16 11.12 -2.31
CA HIS A 147 -19.88 10.60 -3.46
C HIS A 147 -19.96 9.07 -3.54
N ASN A 148 -19.28 8.34 -2.65
CA ASN A 148 -19.22 6.88 -2.70
C ASN A 148 -20.57 6.20 -2.42
N HIS A 149 -20.70 4.97 -2.91
CA HIS A 149 -21.78 4.07 -2.50
C HIS A 149 -21.62 3.72 -1.00
N PRO A 150 -22.70 3.68 -0.19
CA PRO A 150 -22.60 3.45 1.26
C PRO A 150 -21.81 2.20 1.67
N ASP A 151 -21.98 1.08 0.96
CA ASP A 151 -21.23 -0.15 1.27
C ASP A 151 -19.73 -0.04 0.93
N PHE A 152 -19.39 0.68 -0.15
CA PHE A 152 -18.00 0.94 -0.48
C PHE A 152 -17.36 1.87 0.56
N GLU A 153 -18.10 2.89 1.01
CA GLU A 153 -17.61 3.84 2.00
C GLU A 153 -17.43 3.21 3.38
N LEU A 154 -18.33 2.31 3.80
CA LEU A 154 -18.16 1.54 5.02
C LEU A 154 -16.87 0.72 4.97
N ALA A 155 -16.61 0.03 3.85
CA ALA A 155 -15.37 -0.71 3.65
C ALA A 155 -14.13 0.21 3.64
N GLU A 156 -14.23 1.41 3.07
CA GLU A 156 -13.16 2.41 3.06
C GLU A 156 -12.85 2.98 4.46
N CYS A 157 -13.88 3.24 5.27
CA CYS A 157 -13.72 3.60 6.68
C CYS A 157 -12.98 2.51 7.45
N LEU A 158 -13.38 1.25 7.30
CA LEU A 158 -12.71 0.13 7.96
C LEU A 158 -11.24 -0.02 7.51
N ARG A 159 -10.94 0.17 6.22
CA ARG A 159 -9.55 0.23 5.72
C ARG A 159 -8.73 1.32 6.40
N ASN A 160 -9.31 2.51 6.59
CA ASN A 160 -8.64 3.60 7.29
C ASN A 160 -8.45 3.31 8.79
N ILE A 161 -9.42 2.68 9.46
CA ILE A 161 -9.28 2.23 10.85
C ILE A 161 -8.16 1.20 10.98
N HIS A 162 -8.07 0.22 10.08
CA HIS A 162 -6.96 -0.73 10.07
C HIS A 162 -5.61 -0.06 9.87
N ARG A 163 -5.55 1.00 9.05
CA ARG A 163 -4.33 1.78 8.85
C ARG A 163 -3.93 2.56 10.10
N ILE A 164 -4.90 3.15 10.81
CA ILE A 164 -4.69 3.80 12.11
C ILE A 164 -4.14 2.78 13.12
N ALA A 165 -4.82 1.64 13.26
CA ALA A 165 -4.40 0.55 14.15
C ALA A 165 -3.00 0.04 13.82
N GLU A 166 -2.66 -0.12 12.54
CA GLU A 166 -1.33 -0.51 12.10
C GLU A 166 -0.26 0.49 12.57
N ILE A 167 -0.51 1.79 12.40
CA ILE A 167 0.41 2.85 12.81
C ILE A 167 0.58 2.86 14.34
N ARG A 168 -0.52 2.74 15.10
CA ARG A 168 -0.49 2.67 16.57
C ARG A 168 0.29 1.43 17.06
N LEU A 169 0.09 0.28 16.41
CA LEU A 169 0.87 -0.93 16.69
C LEU A 169 2.35 -0.74 16.35
N ASN A 170 2.67 -0.12 15.22
CA ASN A 170 4.06 0.19 14.88
C ASN A 170 4.74 1.03 15.98
N ASP A 171 4.07 2.07 16.49
CA ASP A 171 4.60 2.89 17.58
C ASP A 171 4.80 2.05 18.86
N LYS A 172 3.80 1.23 19.26
CA LYS A 172 3.89 0.37 20.45
C LYS A 172 5.05 -0.63 20.38
N PHE A 173 5.36 -1.15 19.19
CA PHE A 173 6.44 -2.11 18.97
C PHE A 173 7.75 -1.47 18.47
N GLY A 174 7.79 -0.14 18.34
CA GLY A 174 8.96 0.56 17.78
C GLY A 174 9.33 0.06 16.37
N HIS A 175 8.33 -0.40 15.61
CA HIS A 175 8.51 -1.02 14.31
C HIS A 175 8.37 0.02 13.19
N MET A 176 9.36 0.07 12.30
CA MET A 176 9.29 0.83 11.06
C MET A 176 9.13 -0.14 9.87
N PRO A 177 8.12 0.03 9.01
CA PRO A 177 7.92 -0.84 7.84
C PRO A 177 8.90 -0.49 6.71
N ALA A 178 10.20 -0.64 6.96
CA ALA A 178 11.28 -0.17 6.08
C ALA A 178 11.24 -0.79 4.67
N LEU A 179 10.88 -2.08 4.55
CA LEU A 179 10.76 -2.75 3.24
C LEU A 179 9.58 -2.19 2.43
N GLY A 180 8.43 -1.99 3.06
CA GLY A 180 7.28 -1.35 2.40
C GLY A 180 7.59 0.09 1.97
N ASN A 181 8.35 0.81 2.80
CA ASN A 181 8.84 2.15 2.47
C ASN A 181 9.77 2.14 1.25
N GLN A 182 10.69 1.17 1.15
CA GLN A 182 11.53 1.03 -0.02
C GLN A 182 10.72 0.79 -1.30
N VAL A 183 9.76 -0.13 -1.26
CA VAL A 183 8.91 -0.47 -2.41
C VAL A 183 8.12 0.76 -2.85
N TRP A 184 7.57 1.50 -1.88
CA TRP A 184 6.93 2.78 -2.13
C TRP A 184 7.87 3.76 -2.83
N ASP A 185 9.08 3.95 -2.30
CA ASP A 185 10.06 4.91 -2.83
C ASP A 185 10.51 4.53 -4.27
N TRP A 186 10.61 3.24 -4.59
CA TRP A 186 10.82 2.78 -5.96
C TRP A 186 9.64 3.09 -6.87
N ALA A 187 8.40 2.88 -6.42
CA ALA A 187 7.20 3.20 -7.20
C ALA A 187 7.11 4.71 -7.52
N GLU A 188 7.37 5.58 -6.53
CA GLU A 188 7.42 7.03 -6.74
C GLU A 188 8.50 7.40 -7.78
N ARG A 189 9.71 6.87 -7.63
CA ARG A 189 10.82 7.13 -8.56
C ARG A 189 10.54 6.62 -9.97
N LEU A 190 9.87 5.47 -10.11
CA LEU A 190 9.53 4.94 -11.43
C LEU A 190 8.42 5.77 -12.09
N SER A 191 7.49 6.31 -11.30
CA SER A 191 6.41 7.18 -11.77
C SER A 191 6.85 8.57 -12.24
N THR A 192 8.13 8.94 -12.13
CA THR A 192 8.63 10.16 -12.76
C THR A 192 8.80 10.04 -14.27
N ASN A 193 8.71 8.82 -14.81
CA ASN A 193 8.72 8.58 -16.26
C ASN A 193 7.27 8.51 -16.75
N SER A 194 6.86 9.50 -17.54
CA SER A 194 5.54 9.57 -18.16
C SER A 194 5.68 10.11 -19.58
N ASP A 195 4.81 9.66 -20.49
CA ASP A 195 4.82 10.06 -21.88
C ASP A 195 4.53 11.58 -22.02
N PRO A 196 5.17 12.26 -23.00
CA PRO A 196 4.89 13.66 -23.29
C PRO A 196 3.40 13.90 -23.58
N GLY A 197 2.90 15.06 -23.17
CA GLY A 197 1.49 15.39 -23.22
C GLY A 197 0.71 14.91 -22.01
N TYR A 198 1.16 13.89 -21.26
CA TYR A 198 0.55 13.45 -20.00
C TYR A 198 1.35 13.96 -18.80
N ALA A 199 2.69 13.89 -18.89
CA ALA A 199 3.62 14.33 -17.85
C ALA A 199 3.37 15.78 -17.40
N GLU A 200 3.13 16.70 -18.33
CA GLU A 200 2.92 18.13 -18.06
C GLU A 200 1.59 18.40 -17.35
N ARG A 201 0.63 17.47 -17.43
CA ARG A 201 -0.63 17.50 -16.67
C ARG A 201 -0.53 16.82 -15.30
N GLY A 202 0.64 16.27 -14.95
CA GLY A 202 0.81 15.46 -13.75
C GLY A 202 0.17 14.08 -13.85
N GLU A 203 -0.14 13.62 -15.07
CA GLU A 203 -0.70 12.30 -15.33
C GLU A 203 0.43 11.29 -15.58
N LEU A 204 0.20 10.05 -15.18
CA LEU A 204 1.13 8.95 -15.42
C LEU A 204 0.64 8.08 -16.58
N THR A 205 1.41 8.06 -17.66
CA THR A 205 1.18 7.18 -18.83
C THR A 205 2.53 6.65 -19.29
N VAL A 206 2.67 5.34 -19.47
CA VAL A 206 3.92 4.74 -19.97
C VAL A 206 3.53 3.73 -21.01
N THR A 207 3.60 4.15 -22.26
CA THR A 207 3.16 3.35 -23.41
C THR A 207 4.32 2.53 -23.97
N TYR A 208 4.06 1.31 -24.45
CA TYR A 208 5.09 0.42 -24.99
C TYR A 208 5.98 1.09 -26.04
N LEU A 209 7.29 0.79 -25.96
CA LEU A 209 8.36 1.30 -26.83
C LEU A 209 8.53 2.84 -26.89
N THR A 210 7.86 3.62 -26.04
CA THR A 210 8.17 5.05 -25.90
C THR A 210 9.46 5.26 -25.10
N ASP A 211 9.96 6.49 -25.08
CA ASP A 211 11.13 6.84 -24.27
C ASP A 211 10.84 6.67 -22.76
N ALA A 212 9.60 6.95 -22.30
CA ALA A 212 9.22 6.71 -20.91
C ALA A 212 9.27 5.21 -20.57
N HIS A 213 8.80 4.35 -21.47
CA HIS A 213 8.84 2.90 -21.29
C HIS A 213 10.28 2.38 -21.26
N ARG A 214 11.14 2.84 -22.17
CA ARG A 214 12.58 2.50 -22.17
C ARG A 214 13.27 2.98 -20.90
N ALA A 215 12.95 4.18 -20.42
CA ALA A 215 13.52 4.72 -19.19
C ALA A 215 13.09 3.89 -17.96
N CYS A 216 11.83 3.46 -17.89
CA CYS A 216 11.35 2.53 -16.87
C CYS A 216 12.11 1.20 -16.91
N ALA A 217 12.24 0.61 -18.10
CA ALA A 217 12.94 -0.67 -18.29
C ALA A 217 14.41 -0.58 -17.83
N GLN A 218 15.12 0.45 -18.27
CA GLN A 218 16.51 0.71 -17.86
C GLN A 218 16.65 0.92 -16.35
N ARG A 219 15.69 1.64 -15.74
CA ARG A 219 15.69 1.89 -14.29
C ARG A 219 15.49 0.60 -13.50
N LEU A 220 14.53 -0.24 -13.92
CA LEU A 220 14.28 -1.54 -13.29
C LEU A 220 15.51 -2.45 -13.40
N ALA A 221 16.10 -2.58 -14.60
CA ALA A 221 17.31 -3.36 -14.81
C ALA A 221 18.46 -2.87 -13.93
N HIS A 222 18.65 -1.55 -13.84
CA HIS A 222 19.66 -0.96 -12.96
C HIS A 222 19.42 -1.30 -11.49
N TRP A 223 18.18 -1.17 -10.98
CA TRP A 223 17.87 -1.52 -9.59
C TRP A 223 18.02 -3.01 -9.29
N MET A 224 17.60 -3.88 -10.22
CA MET A 224 17.81 -5.32 -10.07
C MET A 224 19.31 -5.62 -9.92
N LYS A 225 20.16 -5.07 -10.79
CA LYS A 225 21.59 -5.35 -10.78
C LYS A 225 22.31 -4.71 -9.59
N SER A 226 22.12 -3.40 -9.39
CA SER A 226 22.92 -2.58 -8.48
C SER A 226 22.38 -2.57 -7.05
N ASP A 227 21.06 -2.53 -6.87
CA ASP A 227 20.43 -2.29 -5.56
C ASP A 227 19.92 -3.57 -4.91
N CYS A 228 19.53 -4.57 -5.71
CA CYS A 228 18.91 -5.81 -5.24
C CYS A 228 19.85 -7.02 -5.28
N GLY A 229 20.91 -6.97 -6.10
CA GLY A 229 21.94 -8.02 -6.14
C GLY A 229 21.54 -9.27 -6.93
N PHE A 230 20.73 -9.09 -7.98
CA PHE A 230 20.50 -10.13 -9.00
C PHE A 230 21.81 -10.48 -9.72
N ASP A 231 22.00 -11.78 -9.99
CA ASP A 231 23.23 -12.28 -10.60
C ASP A 231 23.26 -11.94 -12.10
N ASP A 232 22.15 -12.19 -12.81
CA ASP A 232 21.99 -11.88 -14.23
C ASP A 232 20.81 -10.93 -14.41
N VAL A 233 20.98 -9.92 -15.27
CA VAL A 233 19.92 -8.96 -15.61
C VAL A 233 20.00 -8.62 -17.09
N GLU A 234 18.90 -8.74 -17.80
CA GLU A 234 18.78 -8.39 -19.21
C GLU A 234 17.45 -7.73 -19.54
N ILE A 235 17.39 -7.10 -20.72
CA ILE A 235 16.15 -6.67 -21.34
C ILE A 235 16.02 -7.50 -22.62
N ASP A 236 14.95 -8.29 -22.75
CA ASP A 236 14.78 -9.19 -23.88
C ASP A 236 14.34 -8.45 -25.16
N ALA A 237 14.20 -9.19 -26.27
CA ALA A 237 13.88 -8.62 -27.57
C ALA A 237 12.51 -7.93 -27.65
N VAL A 238 11.55 -8.33 -26.78
CA VAL A 238 10.23 -7.70 -26.68
C VAL A 238 10.17 -6.64 -25.58
N GLY A 239 11.28 -6.40 -24.88
CA GLY A 239 11.41 -5.35 -23.87
C GLY A 239 11.12 -5.81 -22.45
N ASN A 240 10.88 -7.10 -22.18
CA ASN A 240 10.74 -7.55 -20.79
C ASN A 240 12.06 -7.32 -20.04
N VAL A 241 11.98 -6.85 -18.80
CA VAL A 241 13.13 -6.74 -17.90
C VAL A 241 13.24 -8.00 -17.07
N VAL A 242 14.31 -8.78 -17.25
CA VAL A 242 14.48 -10.08 -16.59
C VAL A 242 15.64 -9.99 -15.60
N GLY A 243 15.37 -10.26 -14.32
CA GLY A 243 16.37 -10.42 -13.28
C GLY A 243 16.39 -11.84 -12.74
N ILE A 244 17.56 -12.48 -12.73
CA ILE A 244 17.75 -13.82 -12.17
C ILE A 244 18.67 -13.77 -10.94
N TYR A 245 18.17 -14.28 -9.82
CA TYR A 245 18.92 -14.52 -8.60
C TYR A 245 19.08 -16.04 -8.44
N HIS A 246 20.30 -16.55 -8.61
CA HIS A 246 20.53 -17.99 -8.65
C HIS A 246 20.27 -18.67 -7.30
N GLY A 247 19.88 -19.94 -7.35
CA GLY A 247 19.86 -20.78 -6.17
C GLY A 247 21.28 -21.09 -5.67
N ALA A 248 21.38 -21.84 -4.58
CA ALA A 248 22.66 -22.37 -4.09
C ALA A 248 23.35 -23.23 -5.17
N ASP A 249 22.55 -23.92 -6.00
CA ASP A 249 22.96 -24.51 -7.26
C ASP A 249 22.46 -23.63 -8.41
N ARG A 250 23.37 -23.16 -9.27
CA ARG A 250 23.06 -22.33 -10.45
C ARG A 250 22.26 -23.07 -11.51
N SER A 251 22.25 -24.40 -11.48
CA SER A 251 21.46 -25.23 -12.40
C SER A 251 20.04 -25.54 -11.88
N ALA A 252 19.73 -25.15 -10.64
CA ALA A 252 18.42 -25.39 -10.05
C ALA A 252 17.31 -24.67 -10.82
N LYS A 253 16.09 -25.24 -10.73
CA LYS A 253 14.90 -24.60 -11.28
C LYS A 253 14.68 -23.23 -10.63
N ARG A 254 13.98 -22.37 -11.36
CA ARG A 254 13.66 -21.00 -10.95
C ARG A 254 12.17 -20.89 -10.59
N LEU A 255 11.88 -20.15 -9.53
CA LEU A 255 10.54 -19.62 -9.25
C LEU A 255 10.41 -18.29 -9.98
N LEU A 256 9.57 -18.25 -11.00
CA LEU A 256 9.30 -17.04 -11.77
C LEU A 256 8.12 -16.27 -11.17
N THR A 257 8.28 -14.97 -11.02
CA THR A 257 7.23 -14.02 -10.63
C THR A 257 7.44 -12.70 -11.38
N GLY A 258 6.41 -11.87 -11.48
CA GLY A 258 6.50 -10.66 -12.28
C GLY A 258 5.15 -10.02 -12.52
N SER A 259 5.19 -8.85 -13.16
CA SER A 259 4.02 -8.08 -13.58
C SER A 259 4.44 -7.05 -14.62
N HIS A 260 3.51 -6.26 -15.14
CA HIS A 260 3.79 -5.24 -16.15
C HIS A 260 4.36 -3.93 -15.55
N TYR A 261 5.05 -3.14 -16.36
CA TYR A 261 5.58 -1.83 -15.95
C TYR A 261 5.14 -0.64 -16.84
N ASP A 262 4.53 -0.93 -17.99
CA ASP A 262 3.69 -0.01 -18.74
C ASP A 262 2.43 0.35 -17.94
N THR A 263 1.78 1.44 -18.33
CA THR A 263 0.55 1.89 -17.68
C THR A 263 -0.32 2.64 -18.67
N VAL A 264 -1.61 2.32 -18.66
CA VAL A 264 -2.64 3.06 -19.39
C VAL A 264 -2.71 4.52 -18.91
N ARG A 265 -3.47 5.34 -19.62
CA ARG A 265 -3.64 6.77 -19.31
C ARG A 265 -4.08 6.96 -17.87
N ASN A 266 -3.18 7.49 -17.05
CA ASN A 266 -3.41 7.74 -15.63
C ASN A 266 -3.84 6.48 -14.83
N GLY A 267 -3.33 5.30 -15.20
CA GLY A 267 -3.62 4.02 -14.52
C GLY A 267 -3.07 3.92 -13.09
N GLY A 268 -2.09 4.77 -12.77
CA GLY A 268 -1.56 4.93 -11.42
C GLY A 268 -0.21 4.28 -11.19
N LYS A 269 0.49 4.73 -10.14
CA LYS A 269 1.91 4.40 -9.91
C LYS A 269 2.19 2.99 -9.38
N TYR A 270 1.15 2.27 -8.94
CA TYR A 270 1.29 0.95 -8.30
C TYR A 270 0.78 -0.19 -9.18
N ASP A 271 -0.10 0.13 -10.12
CA ASP A 271 -0.71 -0.84 -11.02
C ASP A 271 0.39 -1.50 -11.88
N GLY A 272 0.36 -2.83 -11.94
CA GLY A 272 1.45 -3.66 -12.45
C GLY A 272 2.71 -3.65 -11.60
N ARG A 273 3.32 -2.47 -11.46
CA ARG A 273 4.66 -2.22 -10.90
C ARG A 273 4.87 -2.81 -9.52
N LEU A 274 3.85 -2.84 -8.67
CA LEU A 274 3.96 -3.45 -7.34
C LEU A 274 4.33 -4.95 -7.43
N GLY A 275 3.83 -5.66 -8.43
CA GLY A 275 4.14 -7.07 -8.69
C GLY A 275 5.58 -7.32 -9.12
N ILE A 276 6.33 -6.28 -9.50
CA ILE A 276 7.78 -6.35 -9.80
C ILE A 276 8.59 -5.91 -8.57
N LEU A 277 8.20 -4.79 -7.96
CA LEU A 277 8.98 -4.17 -6.89
C LEU A 277 8.98 -4.97 -5.57
N VAL A 278 7.88 -5.66 -5.25
CA VAL A 278 7.80 -6.53 -4.06
C VAL A 278 8.78 -7.70 -4.15
N PRO A 279 8.79 -8.54 -5.22
CA PRO A 279 9.77 -9.61 -5.32
C PRO A 279 11.22 -9.10 -5.47
N MET A 280 11.44 -7.92 -6.06
CA MET A 280 12.76 -7.26 -6.01
C MET A 280 13.21 -6.99 -4.56
N ALA A 281 12.33 -6.51 -3.69
CA ALA A 281 12.65 -6.31 -2.27
C ALA A 281 12.98 -7.64 -1.57
N CYS A 282 12.28 -8.73 -1.91
CA CYS A 282 12.60 -10.06 -1.38
C CYS A 282 14.00 -10.53 -1.79
N VAL A 283 14.37 -10.36 -3.07
CA VAL A 283 15.72 -10.70 -3.57
C VAL A 283 16.78 -9.84 -2.90
N ARG A 284 16.53 -8.53 -2.77
CA ARG A 284 17.43 -7.61 -2.04
C ARG A 284 17.70 -8.09 -0.61
N GLU A 285 16.67 -8.53 0.10
CA GLU A 285 16.81 -9.02 1.47
C GLU A 285 17.59 -10.35 1.53
N LEU A 286 17.32 -11.28 0.60
CA LEU A 286 18.10 -12.52 0.46
C LEU A 286 19.58 -12.22 0.20
N HIS A 287 19.85 -11.29 -0.72
CA HIS A 287 21.20 -10.85 -1.06
C HIS A 287 21.92 -10.21 0.13
N ALA A 288 21.26 -9.29 0.83
CA ALA A 288 21.81 -8.62 2.02
C ALA A 288 22.16 -9.61 3.14
N GLN A 289 21.41 -10.70 3.27
CA GLN A 289 21.68 -11.79 4.22
C GLN A 289 22.75 -12.79 3.73
N GLY A 290 23.25 -12.64 2.51
CA GLY A 290 24.13 -13.64 1.87
C GLY A 290 23.44 -15.00 1.66
N ARG A 291 22.11 -15.04 1.64
CA ARG A 291 21.33 -16.29 1.66
C ARG A 291 20.87 -16.68 0.26
N ARG A 292 21.32 -17.84 -0.21
CA ARG A 292 20.80 -18.50 -1.42
C ARG A 292 19.74 -19.54 -1.06
N LEU A 293 18.71 -19.67 -1.90
CA LEU A 293 17.64 -20.66 -1.74
C LEU A 293 17.99 -21.96 -2.49
N PRO A 294 17.31 -23.10 -2.24
CA PRO A 294 17.48 -24.33 -3.03
C PRO A 294 17.05 -24.21 -4.51
N PHE A 295 16.42 -23.10 -4.89
CA PHE A 295 15.96 -22.76 -6.23
C PHE A 295 16.30 -21.29 -6.53
N GLY A 296 16.40 -20.92 -7.82
CA GLY A 296 16.60 -19.53 -8.21
C GLY A 296 15.29 -18.72 -8.17
N VAL A 297 15.39 -17.40 -8.09
CA VAL A 297 14.25 -16.47 -8.23
C VAL A 297 14.42 -15.69 -9.52
N GLU A 298 13.40 -15.72 -10.37
CA GLU A 298 13.35 -14.95 -11.60
C GLU A 298 12.24 -13.91 -11.48
N VAL A 299 12.59 -12.63 -11.63
CA VAL A 299 11.65 -11.53 -11.60
C VAL A 299 11.57 -10.91 -12.99
N VAL A 300 10.36 -10.91 -13.56
CA VAL A 300 10.11 -10.36 -14.90
C VAL A 300 9.24 -9.11 -14.79
N GLY A 301 9.76 -7.98 -15.26
CA GLY A 301 8.96 -6.83 -15.63
C GLY A 301 8.45 -7.03 -17.05
N PHE A 302 7.19 -7.43 -17.21
CA PHE A 302 6.57 -7.65 -18.51
C PHE A 302 6.34 -6.33 -19.23
N ALA A 303 6.61 -6.32 -20.53
CA ALA A 303 6.28 -5.20 -21.39
C ALA A 303 4.94 -5.44 -22.12
N GLU A 304 4.14 -4.38 -22.23
CA GLU A 304 2.87 -4.33 -22.99
C GLU A 304 1.86 -5.37 -22.52
N GLU A 305 1.11 -5.00 -21.49
CA GLU A 305 -0.06 -5.77 -21.06
C GLU A 305 -1.31 -5.40 -21.86
N GLU A 306 -1.57 -4.11 -22.06
CA GLU A 306 -2.91 -3.59 -22.37
C GLU A 306 -3.17 -3.32 -23.86
N GLY A 307 -2.14 -3.44 -24.71
CA GLY A 307 -2.24 -3.21 -26.16
C GLY A 307 -2.56 -1.77 -26.53
N GLN A 308 -2.00 -0.80 -25.80
CA GLN A 308 -2.37 0.62 -25.95
C GLN A 308 -1.84 1.25 -27.24
N ARG A 309 -0.62 0.89 -27.66
CA ARG A 309 0.02 1.46 -28.86
C ARG A 309 -0.16 0.58 -30.08
N TYR A 310 0.08 -0.70 -29.88
CA TYR A 310 -0.13 -1.75 -30.85
C TYR A 310 -1.27 -2.61 -30.33
N LYS A 311 -2.16 -3.07 -31.22
CA LYS A 311 -3.30 -3.93 -30.86
C LYS A 311 -2.81 -5.35 -30.57
N ALA A 312 -1.95 -5.48 -29.57
CA ALA A 312 -1.26 -6.69 -29.15
C ALA A 312 -1.26 -6.69 -27.61
N VAL A 313 -2.18 -7.46 -27.04
CA VAL A 313 -2.38 -7.55 -25.58
C VAL A 313 -1.51 -8.69 -25.06
N PHE A 314 -0.93 -8.52 -23.86
CA PHE A 314 -0.06 -9.51 -23.22
C PHE A 314 1.16 -9.91 -24.07
N LEU A 315 1.73 -8.97 -24.83
CA LEU A 315 2.79 -9.25 -25.79
C LEU A 315 4.03 -9.82 -25.08
N GLY A 316 4.48 -9.18 -24.00
CA GLY A 316 5.67 -9.58 -23.26
C GLY A 316 5.56 -10.97 -22.62
N SER A 317 4.42 -11.26 -21.98
CA SER A 317 4.17 -12.57 -21.37
C SER A 317 3.85 -13.65 -22.41
N GLY A 318 3.26 -13.27 -23.55
CA GLY A 318 3.07 -14.13 -24.71
C GLY A 318 4.40 -14.63 -25.27
N ALA A 319 5.39 -13.74 -25.42
CA ALA A 319 6.76 -14.13 -25.82
C ALA A 319 7.38 -15.15 -24.86
N LEU A 320 7.32 -14.88 -23.55
CA LEU A 320 7.89 -15.77 -22.54
C LEU A 320 7.24 -17.16 -22.54
N THR A 321 5.93 -17.24 -22.76
CA THR A 321 5.16 -18.50 -22.71
C THR A 321 5.08 -19.24 -24.04
N GLY A 322 5.66 -18.69 -25.12
CA GLY A 322 5.60 -19.29 -26.45
C GLY A 322 4.28 -19.04 -27.20
N HIS A 323 3.48 -18.07 -26.77
CA HIS A 323 2.21 -17.67 -27.39
C HIS A 323 2.31 -16.32 -28.13
N PHE A 324 3.50 -15.91 -28.54
CA PHE A 324 3.67 -14.68 -29.31
C PHE A 324 3.06 -14.82 -30.70
N ASP A 325 2.16 -13.91 -31.07
CA ASP A 325 1.64 -13.83 -32.43
C ASP A 325 2.62 -13.07 -33.33
N MET A 326 3.23 -13.79 -34.27
CA MET A 326 4.20 -13.23 -35.20
C MET A 326 3.61 -12.10 -36.07
N ALA A 327 2.29 -12.07 -36.28
CA ALA A 327 1.62 -10.99 -37.01
C ALA A 327 1.71 -9.64 -36.29
N TRP A 328 2.01 -9.61 -34.99
CA TRP A 328 2.22 -8.36 -34.25
C TRP A 328 3.45 -7.59 -34.74
N LEU A 329 4.45 -8.27 -35.32
CA LEU A 329 5.65 -7.62 -35.88
C LEU A 329 5.34 -6.77 -37.12
N ASP A 330 4.23 -7.03 -37.81
CA ASP A 330 3.80 -6.28 -38.99
C ASP A 330 3.02 -5.01 -38.64
N GLN A 331 2.68 -4.80 -37.36
CA GLN A 331 1.94 -3.63 -36.93
C GLN A 331 2.79 -2.36 -37.02
N LYS A 332 2.13 -1.24 -37.34
CA LYS A 332 2.73 0.10 -37.35
C LYS A 332 2.12 0.92 -36.22
N ASP A 333 2.91 1.88 -35.75
CA ASP A 333 2.46 2.84 -34.74
C ASP A 333 1.19 3.56 -35.24
N ALA A 334 0.22 3.71 -34.33
CA ALA A 334 -1.14 4.14 -34.65
C ALA A 334 -1.26 5.64 -34.94
#